data_AF-A0A977XKH8-F1
#
_entry.id   AF-A0A977XKH8-F1
#
_cell.length_a   1.000
_cell.length_b   1.000
_cell.length_c   1.000
_cell.angle_alpha   90.00
_cell.angle_beta   90.00
_cell.angle_gamma   90.00
#
_symmetry.space_group_name_H-M   'P 1'
#
loop_
_entity.id
_entity.type
_entity.pdbx_description
1 polymer ?
#
loop_
_entity_poly.entity_id
_entity_poly.type
_entity_poly.pdbx_seq_one_letter_code
_entity_poly.pdbx_strand_id
1 'polypeptide(L)'
;MLVRSFYLRIVFLLPWMIHYQLAVGSHLGPKPKSRPQTESLCPGYDPNDPFAINLRYSKGPRRGECVRLQEMRPIHILSTEEAESYALKANLPPPAPGEIWVANIRHNNKFWVAKLSEESVEDILFQVERFDPKGPILARLNSKTWFSAHAQVRFKFKKGKEAILIPQLTNDDSAEIKLADLVVSSEAIRRKNEDFDPREGNRDTYALAKRVLSLEQVANDSMKKLGHEIAQFPIRISGDKVNQDKKRHKYLINALMRSERDYQTYKSLNPKMYNTFDCNCISDAIDIFDDITDYRNVSRTEESTPELLPGRIIKNLEKRGLIYSNSRRAYPSLNQELGIPWRF
;
A
#
# COMPACT_ATOMS: atom_id res chain seq x y z
N MET A 1 15.79 56.83 -40.99
CA MET A 1 14.75 56.48 -40.01
C MET A 1 14.38 55.01 -40.26
N LEU A 2 15.04 54.09 -39.55
CA LEU A 2 15.00 52.65 -39.84
C LEU A 2 14.52 51.92 -38.59
N VAL A 3 13.32 51.36 -38.67
CA VAL A 3 12.66 50.57 -37.63
C VAL A 3 13.27 49.17 -37.64
N ARG A 4 13.92 48.76 -36.55
CA ARG A 4 14.43 47.39 -36.35
C ARG A 4 13.46 46.60 -35.48
N SER A 5 12.85 45.57 -36.07
CA SER A 5 12.15 44.49 -35.38
C SER A 5 13.11 43.66 -34.53
N PHE A 6 12.76 43.48 -33.26
CA PHE A 6 13.40 42.50 -32.37
C PHE A 6 12.73 41.14 -32.54
N TYR A 7 13.46 40.17 -33.11
CA TYR A 7 13.16 38.75 -33.01
C TYR A 7 13.83 38.21 -31.74
N LEU A 8 13.03 37.80 -30.75
CA LEU A 8 13.52 37.07 -29.58
C LEU A 8 13.55 35.57 -29.93
N ARG A 9 14.74 35.02 -30.18
CA ARG A 9 14.98 33.57 -30.24
C ARG A 9 15.15 33.04 -28.82
N ILE A 10 14.22 32.22 -28.36
CA ILE A 10 14.35 31.42 -27.14
C ILE A 10 15.21 30.20 -27.49
N VAL A 11 16.42 30.15 -26.93
CA VAL A 11 17.33 29.00 -26.98
C VAL A 11 16.95 28.04 -25.85
N PHE A 12 16.61 26.80 -26.20
CA PHE A 12 16.45 25.70 -25.27
C PHE A 12 17.82 25.32 -24.68
N LEU A 13 17.99 25.49 -23.38
CA LEU A 13 19.12 24.94 -22.62
C LEU A 13 18.76 23.53 -22.11
N LEU A 14 19.50 22.54 -22.61
CA LEU A 14 19.59 21.17 -22.10
C LEU A 14 20.06 21.16 -20.63
N PRO A 15 19.52 20.29 -19.75
CA PRO A 15 20.07 20.13 -18.43
C PRO A 15 21.34 19.26 -18.49
N TRP A 16 22.36 19.77 -17.80
CA TRP A 16 23.66 19.17 -17.57
C TRP A 16 23.56 17.80 -16.89
N MET A 17 24.23 16.80 -17.47
CA MET A 17 24.76 15.66 -16.73
C MET A 17 26.08 16.10 -16.08
N ILE A 18 26.06 16.37 -14.77
CA ILE A 18 27.30 16.49 -14.00
C ILE A 18 27.74 15.07 -13.62
N HIS A 19 28.79 14.60 -14.28
CA HIS A 19 29.59 13.46 -13.85
C HIS A 19 30.36 13.85 -12.58
N TYR A 20 29.94 13.36 -11.42
CA TYR A 20 30.80 13.30 -10.24
C TYR A 20 31.51 11.95 -10.23
N GLN A 21 32.76 11.94 -10.70
CA GLN A 21 33.74 10.92 -10.33
C GLN A 21 34.15 11.20 -8.88
N LEU A 22 33.69 10.36 -7.95
CA LEU A 22 34.30 10.24 -6.63
C LEU A 22 35.17 8.99 -6.62
N ALA A 23 36.48 9.22 -6.64
CA ALA A 23 37.46 8.26 -6.18
C ALA A 23 37.25 8.02 -4.68
N VAL A 24 36.97 6.77 -4.30
CA VAL A 24 37.04 6.35 -2.89
C VAL A 24 37.91 5.10 -2.83
N GLY A 25 39.00 5.24 -2.08
CA GLY A 25 40.05 4.25 -1.92
C GLY A 25 39.56 2.93 -1.34
N SER A 26 40.23 1.88 -1.81
CA SER A 26 40.20 0.52 -1.30
C SER A 26 40.78 0.45 0.13
N HIS A 27 39.92 0.52 1.13
CA HIS A 27 40.23 -0.03 2.45
C HIS A 27 39.54 -1.39 2.61
N LEU A 28 40.35 -2.44 2.50
CA LEU A 28 40.02 -3.82 2.87
C LEU A 28 39.74 -3.88 4.38
N GLY A 29 38.47 -3.69 4.75
CA GLY A 29 37.97 -4.05 6.06
C GLY A 29 37.98 -5.58 6.27
N PRO A 30 38.10 -6.07 7.52
CA PRO A 30 38.25 -7.49 7.79
C PRO A 30 37.03 -8.29 7.30
N LYS A 31 37.29 -9.40 6.60
CA LYS A 31 36.28 -10.38 6.20
C LYS A 31 35.42 -10.77 7.40
N PRO A 32 34.08 -10.69 7.34
CA PRO A 32 33.24 -11.17 8.42
C PRO A 32 33.44 -12.69 8.55
N LYS A 33 33.92 -13.12 9.72
CA LYS A 33 34.02 -14.53 10.09
C LYS A 33 32.60 -15.09 10.19
N SER A 34 32.24 -15.95 9.24
CA SER A 34 31.04 -16.78 9.28
C SER A 34 31.13 -17.76 10.45
N ARG A 35 30.48 -17.44 11.56
CA ARG A 35 29.91 -18.46 12.44
C ARG A 35 28.48 -18.72 11.97
N PRO A 36 28.04 -19.98 11.82
CA PRO A 36 26.61 -20.26 11.72
C PRO A 36 26.01 -19.88 13.08
N GLN A 37 25.46 -18.66 13.16
CA GLN A 37 24.57 -18.30 14.25
C GLN A 37 23.39 -19.27 14.13
N THR A 38 23.10 -20.00 15.20
CA THR A 38 21.75 -20.49 15.45
C THR A 38 20.80 -19.34 15.14
N GLU A 39 20.05 -19.43 14.05
CA GLU A 39 19.33 -18.28 13.50
C GLU A 39 18.33 -17.78 14.54
N SER A 40 18.64 -16.64 15.15
CA SER A 40 17.71 -15.97 16.06
C SER A 40 16.40 -15.70 15.33
N LEU A 41 15.26 -15.93 16.01
CA LEU A 41 13.95 -15.59 15.46
C LEU A 41 13.86 -14.09 15.22
N CYS A 42 13.26 -13.69 14.11
CA CYS A 42 13.08 -12.28 13.79
C CYS A 42 12.06 -11.61 14.72
N PRO A 43 12.24 -10.32 15.04
CA PRO A 43 11.26 -9.57 15.83
C PRO A 43 9.85 -9.64 15.25
N GLY A 44 8.87 -9.94 16.10
CA GLY A 44 7.46 -10.08 15.73
C GLY A 44 7.07 -11.45 15.16
N TYR A 45 7.99 -12.41 15.12
CA TYR A 45 7.63 -13.82 14.98
C TYR A 45 7.14 -14.37 16.33
N ASP A 46 5.95 -14.96 16.33
CA ASP A 46 5.37 -15.65 17.47
C ASP A 46 5.05 -17.08 17.02
N PRO A 47 5.60 -18.13 17.67
CA PRO A 47 5.31 -19.51 17.29
C PRO A 47 3.84 -19.91 17.51
N ASN A 48 3.08 -19.16 18.32
CA ASN A 48 1.64 -19.40 18.54
C ASN A 48 0.77 -18.69 17.51
N ASP A 49 1.35 -17.80 16.69
CA ASP A 49 0.65 -17.14 15.60
C ASP A 49 0.79 -17.98 14.32
N PRO A 50 -0.29 -18.65 13.87
CA PRO A 50 -0.21 -19.57 12.73
C PRO A 50 0.14 -18.88 11.41
N PHE A 51 0.08 -17.54 11.36
CA PHE A 51 0.35 -16.73 10.18
C PHE A 51 1.60 -15.86 10.33
N ALA A 52 2.35 -15.99 11.43
CA ALA A 52 3.63 -15.33 11.59
C ALA A 52 4.70 -15.96 10.69
N ILE A 53 5.52 -15.11 10.08
CA ILE A 53 6.60 -15.53 9.19
C ILE A 53 7.93 -15.07 9.78
N ASN A 54 8.89 -15.99 9.93
CA ASN A 54 10.25 -15.65 10.30
C ASN A 54 11.05 -15.37 9.02
N LEU A 55 11.14 -14.10 8.63
CA LEU A 55 11.69 -13.71 7.34
C LEU A 55 12.92 -12.81 7.46
N ARG A 56 13.93 -13.11 6.64
CA ARG A 56 15.11 -12.27 6.42
C ARG A 56 15.22 -11.85 4.96
N TYR A 57 15.88 -10.72 4.70
CA TYR A 57 16.16 -10.28 3.34
C TYR A 57 17.04 -11.32 2.62
N SER A 58 16.60 -11.78 1.45
CA SER A 58 17.32 -12.76 0.63
C SER A 58 18.45 -12.12 -0.20
N LYS A 59 18.32 -10.84 -0.55
CA LYS A 59 19.25 -10.07 -1.40
C LYS A 59 19.32 -8.59 -1.01
N GLY A 60 20.14 -7.84 -1.73
CA GLY A 60 20.36 -6.41 -1.50
C GLY A 60 21.26 -6.09 -0.31
N PRO A 61 21.48 -4.80 0.00
CA PRO A 61 22.34 -4.34 1.09
C PRO A 61 21.98 -4.86 2.48
N ARG A 62 20.74 -5.34 2.67
CA ARG A 62 20.22 -5.84 3.94
C ARG A 62 20.20 -7.36 4.06
N ARG A 63 20.80 -8.09 3.11
CA ARG A 63 20.78 -9.55 3.09
C ARG A 63 21.13 -10.14 4.46
N GLY A 64 20.28 -11.04 4.95
CA GLY A 64 20.41 -11.70 6.26
C GLY A 64 19.80 -10.94 7.44
N GLU A 65 19.42 -9.68 7.27
CA GLU A 65 18.67 -8.93 8.30
C GLU A 65 17.20 -9.35 8.33
N CYS A 66 16.57 -9.18 9.48
CA CYS A 66 15.14 -9.45 9.64
C CYS A 66 14.28 -8.44 8.88
N VAL A 67 13.29 -8.95 8.16
CA VAL A 67 12.22 -8.13 7.60
C VAL A 67 11.24 -7.77 8.73
N ARG A 68 10.83 -6.50 8.82
CA ARG A 68 9.99 -5.99 9.92
C ARG A 68 8.52 -6.42 9.76
N LEU A 69 8.23 -7.68 10.07
CA LEU A 69 6.89 -8.27 9.96
C LEU A 69 6.03 -8.11 11.21
N GLN A 70 6.52 -7.46 12.26
CA GLN A 70 5.71 -7.11 13.44
C GLN A 70 4.63 -6.04 13.15
N GLU A 71 4.80 -5.27 12.06
CA GLU A 71 3.93 -4.15 11.69
C GLU A 71 3.42 -4.25 10.25
N MET A 72 4.17 -4.92 9.38
CA MET A 72 3.97 -4.92 7.93
C MET A 72 3.93 -6.36 7.41
N ARG A 73 2.79 -7.02 7.56
CA ARG A 73 2.58 -8.36 7.00
C ARG A 73 1.70 -8.30 5.76
N PRO A 74 2.02 -9.08 4.72
CA PRO A 74 1.07 -9.35 3.66
C PRO A 74 -0.10 -10.19 4.20
N ILE A 75 -1.25 -10.05 3.57
CA ILE A 75 -2.46 -10.80 3.86
C ILE A 75 -2.28 -12.23 3.42
N HIS A 76 -2.82 -13.13 4.23
CA HIS A 76 -3.02 -14.50 3.85
C HIS A 76 -4.50 -14.78 3.65
N ILE A 77 -4.90 -15.23 2.46
CA ILE A 77 -6.26 -15.71 2.20
C ILE A 77 -6.28 -17.20 2.58
N LEU A 78 -7.12 -17.55 3.55
CA LEU A 78 -7.22 -18.93 4.02
C LEU A 78 -7.98 -19.75 2.97
N SER A 79 -7.50 -20.96 2.69
CA SER A 79 -8.32 -21.96 1.99
C SER A 79 -9.55 -22.32 2.84
N THR A 80 -10.56 -22.95 2.22
CA THR A 80 -11.74 -23.45 2.95
C THR A 80 -11.32 -24.35 4.11
N GLU A 81 -10.41 -25.28 3.85
CA GLU A 81 -9.90 -26.23 4.85
C GLU A 81 -9.09 -25.54 5.96
N GLU A 82 -8.29 -24.54 5.61
CA GLU A 82 -7.54 -23.74 6.60
C GLU A 82 -8.50 -22.93 7.49
N ALA A 83 -9.52 -22.33 6.91
CA ALA A 83 -10.53 -21.55 7.63
C ALA A 83 -11.37 -22.43 8.57
N GLU A 84 -11.81 -23.60 8.13
CA GLU A 84 -12.51 -24.59 8.97
C GLU A 84 -11.62 -25.09 10.12
N SER A 85 -10.37 -25.43 9.83
CA SER A 85 -9.40 -25.88 10.85
C SER A 85 -9.12 -24.78 11.89
N TYR A 86 -8.98 -23.54 11.44
CA TYR A 86 -8.79 -22.40 12.31
C TYR A 86 -10.04 -22.10 13.14
N ALA A 87 -11.23 -22.15 12.55
CA ALA A 87 -12.50 -21.98 13.26
C ALA A 87 -12.67 -23.02 14.38
N LEU A 88 -12.37 -24.30 14.10
CA LEU A 88 -12.40 -25.37 15.09
C LEU A 88 -11.45 -25.08 16.28
N LYS A 89 -10.22 -24.68 16.00
CA LYS A 89 -9.22 -24.36 17.04
C LYS A 89 -9.59 -23.13 17.87
N ALA A 90 -10.22 -22.15 17.24
CA ALA A 90 -10.68 -20.92 17.88
C ALA A 90 -12.06 -21.06 18.54
N ASN A 91 -12.69 -22.24 18.48
CA ASN A 91 -14.06 -22.47 18.95
C ASN A 91 -15.09 -21.51 18.33
N LEU A 92 -14.97 -21.28 17.02
CA LEU A 92 -15.83 -20.43 16.20
C LEU A 92 -16.69 -21.29 15.27
N PRO A 93 -17.84 -20.78 14.80
CA PRO A 93 -18.58 -21.44 13.73
C PRO A 93 -17.74 -21.52 12.44
N PRO A 94 -17.94 -22.55 11.60
CA PRO A 94 -17.27 -22.66 10.32
C PRO A 94 -17.66 -21.48 9.39
N PRO A 95 -16.84 -21.18 8.36
CA PRO A 95 -17.15 -20.14 7.39
C PRO A 95 -18.52 -20.34 6.74
N ALA A 96 -19.30 -19.26 6.63
CA ALA A 96 -20.56 -19.31 5.90
C ALA A 96 -20.32 -19.45 4.38
N PRO A 97 -21.28 -19.99 3.59
CA PRO A 97 -21.16 -20.02 2.14
C PRO A 97 -20.95 -18.62 1.55
N GLY A 98 -19.93 -18.47 0.69
CA GLY A 98 -19.55 -17.19 0.11
C GLY A 98 -18.83 -16.25 1.08
N GLU A 99 -18.38 -16.73 2.23
CA GLU A 99 -17.51 -16.00 3.13
C GLU A 99 -16.04 -16.33 2.86
N ILE A 100 -15.19 -15.30 2.86
CA ILE A 100 -13.74 -15.43 2.71
C ILE A 100 -13.09 -15.00 4.02
N TRP A 101 -12.18 -15.82 4.53
CA TRP A 101 -11.41 -15.52 5.74
C TRP A 101 -10.00 -15.09 5.34
N VAL A 102 -9.53 -13.97 5.89
CA VAL A 102 -8.21 -13.41 5.59
C VAL A 102 -7.46 -13.06 6.86
N ALA A 103 -6.22 -13.53 7.01
CA ALA A 103 -5.36 -13.23 8.15
C ALA A 103 -4.46 -12.01 7.90
N ASN A 104 -3.80 -11.56 8.97
CA ASN A 104 -2.86 -10.43 8.98
C ASN A 104 -3.49 -9.04 8.76
N ILE A 105 -4.79 -8.88 9.07
CA ILE A 105 -5.42 -7.56 9.08
C ILE A 105 -4.92 -6.75 10.27
N ARG A 106 -4.40 -5.55 10.02
CA ARG A 106 -3.82 -4.70 11.05
C ARG A 106 -4.87 -3.79 11.70
N HIS A 107 -5.15 -3.99 12.98
CA HIS A 107 -6.07 -3.16 13.74
C HIS A 107 -5.63 -3.01 15.21
N ASN A 108 -5.69 -1.80 15.74
CA ASN A 108 -5.33 -1.43 17.12
C ASN A 108 -4.03 -2.08 17.61
N ASN A 109 -2.96 -1.93 16.83
CA ASN A 109 -1.64 -2.46 17.17
C ASN A 109 -1.56 -4.02 17.32
N LYS A 110 -2.57 -4.78 16.90
CA LYS A 110 -2.54 -6.25 16.67
C LYS A 110 -2.84 -6.70 15.22
N PHE A 111 -2.60 -7.99 14.93
CA PHE A 111 -3.05 -8.69 13.71
C PHE A 111 -4.31 -9.49 14.00
N TRP A 112 -5.23 -9.53 13.03
CA TRP A 112 -6.55 -10.13 13.12
C TRP A 112 -6.84 -10.98 11.89
N VAL A 113 -7.74 -11.95 12.04
CA VAL A 113 -8.43 -12.58 10.92
C VAL A 113 -9.72 -11.79 10.65
N ALA A 114 -10.03 -11.51 9.39
CA ALA A 114 -11.30 -10.91 8.99
C ALA A 114 -12.17 -11.93 8.25
N LYS A 115 -13.44 -12.00 8.63
CA LYS A 115 -14.51 -12.65 7.88
C LYS A 115 -15.11 -11.63 6.93
N LEU A 116 -15.11 -11.93 5.63
CA LEU A 116 -15.59 -11.05 4.57
C LEU A 116 -16.69 -11.75 3.78
N SER A 117 -17.91 -11.22 3.84
CA SER A 117 -19.01 -11.75 3.04
C SER A 117 -18.91 -11.35 1.57
N GLU A 118 -19.45 -12.18 0.69
CA GLU A 118 -19.70 -11.81 -0.71
C GLU A 118 -20.58 -10.56 -0.85
N GLU A 119 -20.29 -9.78 -1.89
CA GLU A 119 -21.02 -8.56 -2.28
C GLU A 119 -21.17 -7.54 -1.12
N SER A 120 -20.22 -7.55 -0.18
CA SER A 120 -20.19 -6.71 1.01
C SER A 120 -19.75 -5.27 0.75
N VAL A 121 -19.03 -5.01 -0.35
CA VAL A 121 -18.47 -3.68 -0.65
C VAL A 121 -19.55 -2.73 -1.17
N GLU A 122 -19.70 -1.59 -0.51
CA GLU A 122 -20.60 -0.50 -0.87
C GLU A 122 -19.92 0.52 -1.80
N ASP A 123 -18.69 0.91 -1.46
CA ASP A 123 -17.96 1.97 -2.16
C ASP A 123 -16.45 1.72 -2.12
N ILE A 124 -15.73 2.31 -3.07
CA ILE A 124 -14.27 2.19 -3.17
C ILE A 124 -13.69 3.57 -3.38
N LEU A 125 -12.74 3.92 -2.52
CA LEU A 125 -12.08 5.21 -2.52
C LEU A 125 -10.59 4.99 -2.80
N PHE A 126 -10.10 5.60 -3.87
CA PHE A 126 -8.67 5.79 -4.04
C PHE A 126 -8.20 6.87 -3.08
N GLN A 127 -7.16 6.58 -2.31
CA GLN A 127 -6.65 7.50 -1.31
C GLN A 127 -5.21 7.87 -1.66
N VAL A 128 -4.93 9.17 -1.62
CA VAL A 128 -3.58 9.69 -1.76
C VAL A 128 -3.17 10.28 -0.42
N GLU A 129 -2.14 9.70 0.17
CA GLU A 129 -1.56 10.11 1.44
C GLU A 129 -0.35 11.02 1.16
N ARG A 130 -0.49 12.31 1.42
CA ARG A 130 0.60 13.28 1.33
C ARG A 130 1.44 13.24 2.60
N PHE A 131 2.75 13.12 2.43
CA PHE A 131 3.72 13.27 3.51
C PHE A 131 4.70 14.38 3.14
N ASP A 132 4.86 15.36 4.03
CA ASP A 132 5.62 16.56 3.73
C ASP A 132 7.13 16.34 4.01
N PRO A 133 8.00 16.54 3.01
CA PRO A 133 9.44 16.44 3.20
C PRO A 133 9.94 17.53 4.16
N LYS A 134 11.04 17.24 4.86
CA LYS A 134 11.64 18.17 5.84
C LYS A 134 11.98 19.52 5.19
N GLY A 135 11.42 20.60 5.72
CA GLY A 135 11.71 21.98 5.34
C GLY A 135 10.50 22.73 4.75
N PRO A 136 10.26 24.00 5.14
CA PRO A 136 9.01 24.72 4.83
C PRO A 136 8.81 24.97 3.33
N ILE A 137 9.89 25.16 2.57
CA ILE A 137 9.82 25.39 1.12
C ILE A 137 9.36 24.12 0.39
N LEU A 138 9.92 22.97 0.77
CA LEU A 138 9.58 21.69 0.15
C LEU A 138 8.17 21.24 0.57
N ALA A 139 7.77 21.45 1.83
CA ALA A 139 6.40 21.24 2.28
C ALA A 139 5.40 22.10 1.49
N ARG A 140 5.68 23.39 1.29
CA ARG A 140 4.83 24.28 0.47
C ARG A 140 4.78 23.89 -1.00
N LEU A 141 5.87 23.36 -1.55
CA LEU A 141 5.86 22.81 -2.92
C LEU A 141 5.02 21.53 -2.99
N ASN A 142 5.15 20.66 -1.98
CA ASN A 142 4.45 19.39 -1.92
C ASN A 142 2.94 19.58 -1.74
N SER A 143 2.50 20.56 -0.96
CA SER A 143 1.06 20.85 -0.79
C SER A 143 0.36 21.19 -2.11
N LYS A 144 1.10 21.70 -3.10
CA LYS A 144 0.59 22.01 -4.44
C LYS A 144 0.75 20.88 -5.45
N THR A 145 1.89 20.20 -5.42
CA THR A 145 2.30 19.29 -6.49
C THR A 145 2.19 17.83 -6.11
N TRP A 146 2.05 17.52 -4.83
CA TRP A 146 1.94 16.18 -4.28
C TRP A 146 3.04 15.28 -4.81
N PHE A 147 4.27 15.80 -4.90
CA PHE A 147 5.41 15.06 -5.44
C PHE A 147 5.92 13.99 -4.47
N SER A 148 5.54 14.10 -3.19
CA SER A 148 5.86 13.18 -2.10
C SER A 148 4.55 12.69 -1.50
N ALA A 149 4.06 11.58 -2.05
CA ALA A 149 2.81 10.98 -1.64
C ALA A 149 2.86 9.46 -1.79
N HIS A 150 1.93 8.81 -1.10
CA HIS A 150 1.69 7.39 -1.06
C HIS A 150 0.25 7.13 -1.55
N ALA A 151 -0.02 5.94 -2.08
CA ALA A 151 -1.35 5.58 -2.53
C ALA A 151 -1.88 4.36 -1.79
N GLN A 152 -3.16 4.38 -1.49
CA GLN A 152 -3.86 3.27 -0.85
C GLN A 152 -5.30 3.22 -1.34
N VAL A 153 -5.97 2.08 -1.15
CA VAL A 153 -7.35 1.87 -1.60
C VAL A 153 -8.20 1.51 -0.38
N ARG A 154 -9.23 2.33 -0.13
CA ARG A 154 -10.21 2.09 0.93
C ARG A 154 -11.46 1.43 0.34
N PHE A 155 -11.87 0.33 0.94
CA PHE A 155 -13.11 -0.39 0.66
C PHE A 155 -14.09 -0.14 1.79
N LYS A 156 -15.23 0.47 1.48
CA LYS A 156 -16.34 0.68 2.43
C LYS A 156 -17.30 -0.49 2.34
N PHE A 157 -17.75 -1.02 3.46
CA PHE A 157 -18.70 -2.12 3.52
C PHE A 157 -20.12 -1.64 3.74
N LYS A 158 -21.08 -2.36 3.16
CA LYS A 158 -22.52 -2.14 3.36
C LYS A 158 -22.86 -2.40 4.82
N LYS A 159 -23.76 -1.58 5.38
CA LYS A 159 -24.32 -1.81 6.72
C LYS A 159 -24.93 -3.22 6.82
N GLY A 160 -24.57 -3.96 7.87
CA GLY A 160 -24.97 -5.35 8.09
C GLY A 160 -24.16 -6.39 7.31
N LYS A 161 -23.20 -5.97 6.48
CA LYS A 161 -22.21 -6.82 5.80
C LYS A 161 -20.78 -6.29 6.06
N GLU A 162 -20.55 -5.74 7.24
CA GLU A 162 -19.24 -5.26 7.67
C GLU A 162 -18.21 -6.40 7.70
N ALA A 163 -16.93 -6.06 7.57
CA ALA A 163 -15.86 -7.03 7.84
C ALA A 163 -15.85 -7.34 9.34
N ILE A 164 -15.86 -8.62 9.71
CA ILE A 164 -15.85 -9.04 11.12
C ILE A 164 -14.43 -9.50 11.47
N LEU A 165 -13.76 -8.77 12.36
CA LEU A 165 -12.47 -9.18 12.89
C LEU A 165 -12.66 -10.15 14.05
N ILE A 166 -11.87 -11.22 14.02
CA ILE A 166 -11.73 -12.22 15.08
C ILE A 166 -10.26 -12.35 15.49
N PRO A 167 -9.97 -12.69 16.76
CA PRO A 167 -8.59 -12.71 17.25
C PRO A 167 -7.73 -13.72 16.49
N GLN A 168 -6.62 -13.27 15.91
CA GLN A 168 -5.75 -14.13 15.11
C GLN A 168 -5.07 -15.23 15.95
N LEU A 169 -4.73 -14.91 17.20
CA LEU A 169 -4.22 -15.88 18.16
C LEU A 169 -5.40 -16.65 18.76
N THR A 170 -5.35 -17.98 18.72
CA THR A 170 -6.47 -18.84 19.18
C THR A 170 -6.69 -18.80 20.70
N ASN A 171 -5.77 -18.21 21.46
CA ASN A 171 -5.85 -17.99 22.90
C ASN A 171 -6.14 -16.53 23.28
N ASP A 172 -6.36 -15.64 22.31
CA ASP A 172 -6.77 -14.25 22.57
C ASP A 172 -8.31 -14.21 22.68
N ASP A 173 -8.81 -13.74 23.82
CA ASP A 173 -10.23 -13.66 24.19
C ASP A 173 -10.89 -12.33 23.80
N SER A 174 -10.19 -11.49 23.03
CA SER A 174 -10.74 -10.23 22.53
C SER A 174 -12.05 -10.47 21.76
N ALA A 175 -13.05 -9.61 22.01
CA ALA A 175 -14.33 -9.69 21.32
C ALA A 175 -14.21 -9.46 19.80
N GLU A 176 -15.18 -9.97 19.04
CA GLU A 176 -15.28 -9.68 17.61
C GLU A 176 -15.50 -8.18 17.37
N ILE A 177 -14.88 -7.64 16.30
CA ILE A 177 -14.97 -6.22 15.94
C ILE A 177 -15.57 -6.08 14.55
N LYS A 178 -16.57 -5.21 14.40
CA LYS A 178 -17.13 -4.87 13.09
C LYS A 178 -16.37 -3.69 12.49
N LEU A 179 -15.81 -3.86 11.30
CA LEU A 179 -15.17 -2.80 10.54
C LEU A 179 -16.03 -2.37 9.36
N ALA A 180 -16.41 -1.10 9.35
CA ALA A 180 -17.08 -0.46 8.22
C ALA A 180 -16.14 -0.29 7.02
N ASP A 181 -14.83 -0.35 7.23
CA ASP A 181 -13.84 -0.04 6.20
C ASP A 181 -12.57 -0.88 6.35
N LEU A 182 -12.00 -1.28 5.22
CA LEU A 182 -10.63 -1.79 5.11
C LEU A 182 -9.82 -0.93 4.15
N VAL A 183 -8.54 -0.73 4.46
CA VAL A 183 -7.59 0.04 3.64
C VAL A 183 -6.45 -0.87 3.22
N VAL A 184 -6.27 -1.03 1.91
CA VAL A 184 -5.16 -1.79 1.30
C VAL A 184 -4.06 -0.81 0.93
N SER A 185 -2.83 -1.10 1.36
CA SER A 185 -1.67 -0.23 1.18
C SER A 185 -0.42 -1.04 0.85
N SER A 186 0.28 -0.67 -0.22
CA SER A 186 1.54 -1.29 -0.66
C SER A 186 2.73 -0.49 -0.15
N GLU A 187 3.61 -1.06 0.65
CA GLU A 187 4.59 -0.29 1.44
C GLU A 187 6.01 -0.84 1.33
N ALA A 188 6.98 0.08 1.29
CA ALA A 188 8.38 -0.24 1.51
C ALA A 188 8.63 -0.56 2.99
N ILE A 189 9.04 -1.79 3.29
CA ILE A 189 9.43 -2.20 4.63
C ILE A 189 10.81 -1.60 4.96
N ARG A 190 10.77 -0.55 5.78
CA ARG A 190 11.94 0.15 6.33
C ARG A 190 12.36 -0.43 7.67
N ARG A 191 13.61 -0.16 8.08
CA ARG A 191 14.00 -0.37 9.48
C ARG A 191 13.22 0.57 10.38
N LYS A 192 13.11 0.21 11.66
CA LYS A 192 12.52 1.10 12.67
C LYS A 192 13.34 2.41 12.71
N ASN A 193 12.65 3.55 12.74
CA ASN A 193 13.24 4.90 12.77
C ASN A 193 14.06 5.28 11.52
N GLU A 194 13.91 4.56 10.41
CA GLU A 194 14.55 4.90 9.16
C GLU A 194 13.59 5.69 8.25
N ASP A 195 14.02 6.82 7.71
CA ASP A 195 13.29 7.56 6.67
C ASP A 195 13.36 6.80 5.33
N PHE A 196 12.33 6.96 4.48
CA PHE A 196 12.35 6.39 3.13
C PHE A 196 13.31 7.18 2.22
N ASP A 197 14.26 6.50 1.55
CA ASP A 197 15.02 7.11 0.45
C ASP A 197 14.62 6.47 -0.90
N PRO A 198 14.02 7.23 -1.84
CA PRO A 198 13.63 6.70 -3.14
C PRO A 198 14.81 6.16 -3.97
N ARG A 199 16.05 6.62 -3.72
CA ARG A 199 17.24 6.09 -4.41
C ARG A 199 17.61 4.69 -3.93
N GLU A 200 17.38 4.41 -2.65
CA GLU A 200 17.61 3.09 -2.04
C GLU A 200 16.55 2.07 -2.47
N GLY A 201 15.36 2.52 -2.84
CA GLY A 201 14.33 1.65 -3.42
C GLY A 201 14.80 0.89 -4.66
N ASN A 202 15.73 1.42 -5.47
CA ASN A 202 16.22 0.71 -6.66
C ASN A 202 17.39 -0.26 -6.39
N ARG A 203 17.79 -0.42 -5.13
CA ARG A 203 18.93 -1.24 -4.72
C ARG A 203 18.54 -2.51 -3.97
N ASP A 204 17.27 -2.92 -4.05
CA ASP A 204 16.70 -3.98 -3.22
C ASP A 204 16.91 -3.70 -1.71
N THR A 205 16.91 -2.42 -1.29
CA THR A 205 17.10 -2.04 0.11
C THR A 205 15.84 -2.30 0.94
N TYR A 206 14.65 -2.27 0.33
CA TYR A 206 13.38 -2.45 1.00
C TYR A 206 12.64 -3.67 0.44
N ALA A 207 12.04 -4.47 1.33
CA ALA A 207 11.05 -5.46 0.93
C ALA A 207 9.72 -4.72 0.69
N LEU A 208 8.86 -5.25 -0.16
CA LEU A 208 7.54 -4.71 -0.42
C LEU A 208 6.50 -5.57 0.31
N ALA A 209 5.62 -4.93 1.10
CA ALA A 209 4.44 -5.60 1.63
C ALA A 209 3.17 -4.86 1.25
N LYS A 210 2.24 -5.58 0.62
CA LYS A 210 0.83 -5.18 0.48
C LYS A 210 0.11 -5.53 1.77
N ARG A 211 -0.13 -4.57 2.64
CA ARG A 211 -0.82 -4.77 3.92
C ARG A 211 -2.28 -4.30 3.84
N VAL A 212 -3.12 -4.83 4.71
CA VAL A 212 -4.49 -4.35 4.89
C VAL A 212 -4.71 -3.93 6.34
N LEU A 213 -5.29 -2.75 6.51
CA LEU A 213 -5.49 -2.11 7.80
C LEU A 213 -6.95 -1.71 7.99
N SER A 214 -7.38 -1.63 9.24
CA SER A 214 -8.58 -0.85 9.57
C SER A 214 -8.35 0.64 9.31
N LEU A 215 -9.42 1.38 9.00
CA LEU A 215 -9.36 2.84 8.83
C LEU A 215 -8.83 3.55 10.09
N GLU A 216 -9.20 3.05 11.28
CA GLU A 216 -8.73 3.57 12.56
C GLU A 216 -7.21 3.43 12.71
N GLN A 217 -6.65 2.30 12.29
CA GLN A 217 -5.20 2.09 12.31
C GLN A 217 -4.49 3.06 11.36
N VAL A 218 -5.04 3.28 10.15
CA VAL A 218 -4.52 4.28 9.20
C VAL A 218 -4.56 5.69 9.79
N ALA A 219 -5.70 6.08 10.37
CA ALA A 219 -5.84 7.40 10.99
C ALA A 219 -4.85 7.61 12.14
N ASN A 220 -4.60 6.58 12.94
CA ASN A 220 -3.63 6.63 14.01
C ASN A 220 -2.19 6.74 13.49
N ASP A 221 -1.81 5.88 12.55
CA ASP A 221 -0.44 5.78 12.07
C ASP A 221 -0.06 6.96 11.17
N SER A 222 -0.87 7.26 10.16
CA SER A 222 -0.56 8.29 9.17
C SER A 222 -0.88 9.68 9.70
N MET A 223 -2.08 9.90 10.24
CA MET A 223 -2.54 11.26 10.53
C MET A 223 -2.17 11.72 11.94
N LYS A 224 -2.39 10.89 12.97
CA LYS A 224 -2.12 11.30 14.37
C LYS A 224 -0.63 11.25 14.71
N LYS A 225 0.07 10.17 14.35
CA LYS A 225 1.51 10.00 14.66
C LYS A 225 2.39 10.75 13.68
N LEU A 226 2.15 10.61 12.38
CA LEU A 226 3.02 11.19 11.34
C LEU A 226 2.55 12.55 10.83
N GLY A 227 1.32 12.98 11.13
CA GLY A 227 0.81 14.28 10.68
C GLY A 227 0.51 14.34 9.19
N HIS A 228 0.36 13.20 8.52
CA HIS A 228 0.06 13.13 7.10
C HIS A 228 -1.39 13.54 6.78
N GLU A 229 -1.63 13.87 5.51
CA GLU A 229 -2.94 14.22 4.99
C GLU A 229 -3.39 13.22 3.94
N ILE A 230 -4.66 12.82 3.98
CA ILE A 230 -5.18 11.81 3.05
C ILE A 230 -6.37 12.38 2.26
N ALA A 231 -6.16 12.62 0.97
CA ALA A 231 -7.24 12.93 0.03
C ALA A 231 -7.91 11.64 -0.45
N GLN A 232 -9.20 11.69 -0.75
CA GLN A 232 -10.00 10.52 -1.13
C GLN A 232 -10.79 10.81 -2.42
N PHE A 233 -10.76 9.85 -3.34
CA PHE A 233 -11.36 9.96 -4.67
C PHE A 233 -12.21 8.71 -4.96
N PRO A 234 -13.54 8.85 -5.10
CA PRO A 234 -14.42 7.73 -5.41
C PRO A 234 -14.08 7.10 -6.76
N ILE A 235 -13.91 5.78 -6.75
CA ILE A 235 -13.71 5.00 -7.96
C ILE A 235 -15.04 4.86 -8.70
N ARG A 236 -15.04 5.27 -9.96
CA ARG A 236 -16.18 5.16 -10.87
C ARG A 236 -16.26 3.74 -11.41
N ILE A 237 -17.43 3.15 -11.27
CA ILE A 237 -17.72 1.79 -11.72
C ILE A 237 -18.90 1.86 -12.67
N SER A 238 -18.71 1.41 -13.90
CA SER A 238 -19.75 1.36 -14.94
C SER A 238 -20.66 0.14 -14.77
N GLY A 239 -21.89 0.24 -15.27
CA GLY A 239 -22.92 -0.81 -15.22
C GLY A 239 -24.09 -0.46 -14.32
N ASP A 240 -25.13 -1.30 -14.32
CA ASP A 240 -26.22 -1.24 -13.34
C ASP A 240 -25.73 -1.60 -11.92
N LYS A 241 -26.58 -1.43 -10.91
CA LYS A 241 -26.22 -1.62 -9.51
C LYS A 241 -25.68 -3.03 -9.20
N VAL A 242 -26.26 -4.08 -9.79
CA VAL A 242 -25.84 -5.47 -9.55
C VAL A 242 -24.45 -5.70 -10.15
N ASN A 243 -24.23 -5.23 -11.37
CA ASN A 243 -22.93 -5.31 -12.03
C ASN A 243 -21.86 -4.47 -11.31
N GLN A 244 -22.24 -3.31 -10.78
CA GLN A 244 -21.34 -2.49 -9.95
C GLN A 244 -20.93 -3.21 -8.68
N ASP A 245 -21.87 -3.80 -7.93
CA ASP A 245 -21.58 -4.49 -6.67
C ASP A 245 -20.67 -5.70 -6.88
N LYS A 246 -20.92 -6.49 -7.93
CA LYS A 246 -20.02 -7.58 -8.34
C LYS A 246 -18.62 -7.07 -8.69
N LYS A 247 -18.53 -5.94 -9.40
CA LYS A 247 -17.24 -5.36 -9.78
C LYS A 247 -16.49 -4.77 -8.59
N ARG A 248 -17.19 -4.13 -7.64
CA ARG A 248 -16.62 -3.68 -6.36
C ARG A 248 -16.00 -4.83 -5.58
N HIS A 249 -16.74 -5.93 -5.47
CA HIS A 249 -16.25 -7.11 -4.78
C HIS A 249 -15.03 -7.71 -5.50
N LYS A 250 -15.04 -7.79 -6.84
CA LYS A 250 -13.87 -8.22 -7.62
C LYS A 250 -12.62 -7.37 -7.37
N TYR A 251 -12.75 -6.05 -7.23
CA TYR A 251 -11.60 -5.21 -6.87
C TYR A 251 -11.05 -5.52 -5.48
N LEU A 252 -11.91 -5.77 -4.48
CA LEU A 252 -11.48 -6.20 -3.15
C LEU A 252 -10.72 -7.53 -3.23
N ILE A 253 -11.29 -8.53 -3.90
CA ILE A 253 -10.65 -9.84 -4.06
C ILE A 253 -9.31 -9.71 -4.80
N ASN A 254 -9.24 -8.90 -5.86
CA ASN A 254 -7.98 -8.67 -6.56
C ASN A 254 -6.92 -8.04 -5.64
N ALA A 255 -7.30 -7.04 -4.84
CA ALA A 255 -6.39 -6.41 -3.88
C ALA A 255 -5.85 -7.42 -2.85
N LEU A 256 -6.72 -8.30 -2.33
CA LEU A 256 -6.33 -9.37 -1.40
C LEU A 256 -5.43 -10.41 -2.08
N MET A 257 -5.76 -10.85 -3.30
CA MET A 257 -4.96 -11.81 -4.06
C MET A 257 -3.57 -11.27 -4.42
N ARG A 258 -3.45 -9.96 -4.71
CA ARG A 258 -2.15 -9.30 -4.89
C ARG A 258 -1.30 -9.39 -3.63
N SER A 259 -1.91 -9.24 -2.46
CA SER A 259 -1.25 -9.35 -1.17
C SER A 259 -0.90 -10.80 -0.79
N GLU A 260 -1.80 -11.75 -1.06
CA GLU A 260 -1.56 -13.19 -0.90
C GLU A 260 -0.35 -13.67 -1.70
N ARG A 261 -0.17 -13.16 -2.93
CA ARG A 261 1.05 -13.44 -3.72
C ARG A 261 2.32 -13.02 -2.98
N ASP A 262 2.32 -11.86 -2.33
CA ASP A 262 3.45 -11.43 -1.51
C ASP A 262 3.63 -12.39 -0.30
N TYR A 263 2.55 -12.80 0.38
CA TYR A 263 2.61 -13.76 1.48
C TYR A 263 3.25 -15.10 1.08
N GLN A 264 2.88 -15.66 -0.07
CA GLN A 264 3.48 -16.90 -0.58
C GLN A 264 4.96 -16.74 -0.93
N THR A 265 5.36 -15.58 -1.48
CA THR A 265 6.78 -15.28 -1.70
C THR A 265 7.55 -15.16 -0.38
N TYR A 266 6.90 -14.67 0.67
CA TYR A 266 7.51 -14.55 2.00
C TYR A 266 7.64 -15.92 2.66
N LYS A 267 6.63 -16.80 2.56
CA LYS A 267 6.72 -18.19 3.05
C LYS A 267 7.81 -19.01 2.37
N SER A 268 8.09 -18.72 1.10
CA SER A 268 9.22 -19.33 0.36
C SER A 268 10.57 -18.62 0.59
N LEU A 269 10.66 -17.74 1.60
CA LEU A 269 11.87 -17.00 1.99
C LEU A 269 12.47 -16.14 0.86
N ASN A 270 11.61 -15.68 -0.06
CA ASN A 270 12.01 -14.89 -1.22
C ASN A 270 11.13 -13.63 -1.33
N PRO A 271 11.27 -12.65 -0.42
CA PRO A 271 10.39 -11.51 -0.40
C PRO A 271 10.49 -10.70 -1.69
N LYS A 272 9.35 -10.24 -2.18
CA LYS A 272 9.32 -9.24 -3.24
C LYS A 272 10.02 -7.97 -2.76
N MET A 273 10.92 -7.45 -3.57
CA MET A 273 11.65 -6.22 -3.27
C MET A 273 10.91 -5.02 -3.84
N TYR A 274 10.88 -3.94 -3.06
CA TYR A 274 10.37 -2.65 -3.51
C TYR A 274 11.28 -2.10 -4.60
N ASN A 275 10.71 -1.43 -5.60
CA ASN A 275 11.46 -0.70 -6.62
C ASN A 275 10.75 0.62 -6.92
N THR A 276 11.45 1.75 -6.77
CA THR A 276 10.85 3.09 -6.88
C THR A 276 10.25 3.37 -8.26
N PHE A 277 10.79 2.78 -9.33
CA PHE A 277 10.36 3.08 -10.71
C PHE A 277 9.46 2.01 -11.34
N ASP A 278 9.34 0.84 -10.73
CA ASP A 278 8.60 -0.29 -11.31
C ASP A 278 7.52 -0.79 -10.34
N CYS A 279 7.94 -1.43 -9.25
CA CYS A 279 7.05 -1.97 -8.22
C CYS A 279 7.06 -1.06 -6.97
N ASN A 280 6.25 0.00 -7.01
CA ASN A 280 6.15 0.99 -5.93
C ASN A 280 4.74 1.05 -5.34
N CYS A 281 4.58 1.85 -4.28
CA CYS A 281 3.32 1.97 -3.56
C CYS A 281 2.16 2.53 -4.39
N ILE A 282 2.47 3.28 -5.45
CA ILE A 282 1.51 3.96 -6.31
C ILE A 282 1.04 3.06 -7.43
N SER A 283 1.97 2.43 -8.17
CA SER A 283 1.63 1.53 -9.27
C SER A 283 0.79 0.36 -8.76
N ASP A 284 1.17 -0.25 -7.63
CA ASP A 284 0.42 -1.38 -7.06
C ASP A 284 -1.02 -1.02 -6.64
N ALA A 285 -1.29 0.24 -6.24
CA ALA A 285 -2.63 0.67 -5.89
C ALA A 285 -3.52 0.83 -7.13
N ILE A 286 -2.95 1.24 -8.26
CA ILE A 286 -3.67 1.38 -9.54
C ILE A 286 -3.90 0.01 -10.18
N ASP A 287 -2.91 -0.88 -10.11
CA ASP A 287 -3.00 -2.24 -10.68
C ASP A 287 -4.20 -3.04 -10.14
N ILE A 288 -4.66 -2.75 -8.92
CA ILE A 288 -5.90 -3.33 -8.37
C ILE A 288 -7.08 -3.14 -9.34
N PHE A 289 -7.15 -1.98 -9.98
CA PHE A 289 -8.20 -1.64 -10.94
C PHE A 289 -7.83 -2.07 -12.35
N ASP A 290 -6.57 -1.93 -12.76
CA ASP A 290 -6.17 -2.22 -14.13
C ASP A 290 -6.32 -3.72 -14.49
N ASP A 291 -6.12 -4.62 -13.52
CA ASP A 291 -6.31 -6.07 -13.73
C ASP A 291 -7.78 -6.48 -14.00
N ILE A 292 -8.75 -5.63 -13.63
CA ILE A 292 -10.18 -5.97 -13.62
C ILE A 292 -10.98 -5.06 -14.56
N THR A 293 -10.52 -3.83 -14.78
CA THR A 293 -11.26 -2.82 -15.53
C THR A 293 -10.99 -2.98 -17.01
N ASP A 294 -12.06 -3.17 -17.75
CA ASP A 294 -12.00 -3.11 -19.20
C ASP A 294 -11.92 -1.65 -19.69
N TYR A 295 -10.75 -1.30 -20.22
CA TYR A 295 -10.43 0.02 -20.75
C TYR A 295 -10.64 0.15 -22.26
N ARG A 296 -11.44 -0.69 -22.92
CA ARG A 296 -11.67 -0.65 -24.38
C ARG A 296 -12.04 0.73 -24.95
N ASN A 297 -12.53 1.67 -24.14
CA ASN A 297 -12.88 3.03 -24.52
C ASN A 297 -11.87 4.12 -24.09
N VAL A 298 -10.72 3.72 -23.55
CA VAL A 298 -9.59 4.60 -23.18
C VAL A 298 -8.49 4.39 -24.23
N SER A 299 -7.74 5.43 -24.57
CA SER A 299 -6.65 5.26 -25.52
C SER A 299 -5.52 4.39 -24.92
N ARG A 300 -4.92 3.49 -25.71
CA ARG A 300 -3.80 2.63 -25.26
C ARG A 300 -2.62 3.42 -24.66
N THR A 301 -2.43 4.65 -25.12
CA THR A 301 -1.37 5.55 -24.64
C THR A 301 -1.66 6.08 -23.24
N GLU A 302 -2.93 6.20 -22.87
CA GLU A 302 -3.38 6.62 -21.54
C GLU A 302 -3.37 5.47 -20.54
N GLU A 303 -3.68 4.25 -21.00
CA GLU A 303 -3.59 3.02 -20.21
C GLU A 303 -2.14 2.69 -19.81
N SER A 304 -1.17 2.95 -20.69
CA SER A 304 0.25 2.60 -20.50
C SER A 304 1.11 3.70 -19.86
N THR A 305 0.52 4.78 -19.35
CA THR A 305 1.30 5.87 -18.73
C THR A 305 1.95 5.39 -17.44
N PRO A 306 3.29 5.35 -17.33
CA PRO A 306 3.98 4.89 -16.13
C PRO A 306 3.69 5.80 -14.93
N GLU A 307 3.32 5.20 -13.80
CA GLU A 307 2.94 5.89 -12.57
C GLU A 307 4.20 6.25 -11.73
N LEU A 308 5.13 6.97 -12.35
CA LEU A 308 6.45 7.27 -11.78
C LEU A 308 6.43 8.46 -10.82
N LEU A 309 5.38 9.28 -10.85
CA LEU A 309 5.30 10.53 -10.10
C LEU A 309 3.94 10.65 -9.40
N PRO A 310 3.90 10.74 -8.06
CA PRO A 310 2.63 10.83 -7.34
C PRO A 310 1.77 12.02 -7.77
N GLY A 311 2.38 13.14 -8.16
CA GLY A 311 1.66 14.32 -8.69
C GLY A 311 0.91 14.11 -10.01
N ARG A 312 1.08 12.97 -10.69
CA ARG A 312 0.35 12.62 -11.93
C ARG A 312 -0.79 11.63 -11.71
N ILE A 313 -0.87 11.01 -10.53
CA ILE A 313 -1.77 9.89 -10.24
C ILE A 313 -3.23 10.24 -10.50
N ILE A 314 -3.67 11.43 -10.07
CA ILE A 314 -5.06 11.89 -10.26
C ILE A 314 -5.39 12.05 -11.74
N LYS A 315 -4.52 12.69 -12.52
CA LYS A 315 -4.71 12.85 -13.96
C LYS A 315 -4.74 11.50 -14.68
N ASN A 316 -3.96 10.54 -14.20
CA ASN A 316 -3.88 9.21 -14.77
C ASN A 316 -5.14 8.38 -14.46
N LEU A 317 -5.69 8.50 -13.25
CA LEU A 317 -7.00 7.94 -12.89
C LEU A 317 -8.15 8.59 -13.69
N GLU A 318 -8.10 9.91 -13.92
CA GLU A 318 -9.07 10.63 -14.75
C GLU A 318 -9.05 10.12 -16.20
N LYS A 319 -7.85 9.98 -16.78
CA LYS A 319 -7.66 9.46 -18.14
C LYS A 319 -8.16 8.03 -18.32
N ARG A 320 -7.95 7.18 -17.31
CA ARG A 320 -8.52 5.82 -17.25
C ARG A 320 -10.04 5.82 -17.05
N GLY A 321 -10.64 6.98 -16.77
CA GLY A 321 -12.06 7.09 -16.44
C GLY A 321 -12.44 6.42 -15.12
N LEU A 322 -11.44 6.17 -14.25
CA LEU A 322 -11.63 5.61 -12.91
C LEU A 322 -12.10 6.66 -11.92
N ILE A 323 -11.87 7.94 -12.17
CA ILE A 323 -12.44 9.06 -11.41
C ILE A 323 -12.99 10.12 -12.37
N TYR A 324 -13.85 11.01 -11.87
CA TYR A 324 -14.40 12.10 -12.69
C TYR A 324 -13.32 13.13 -13.04
N SER A 325 -13.32 13.61 -14.29
CA SER A 325 -12.48 14.73 -14.71
C SER A 325 -12.87 16.00 -13.97
N ASN A 326 -11.88 16.80 -13.57
CA ASN A 326 -12.08 17.97 -12.72
C ASN A 326 -12.77 17.61 -11.40
N SER A 327 -12.40 16.48 -10.78
CA SER A 327 -12.91 16.02 -9.47
C SER A 327 -12.50 16.96 -8.32
N ARG A 328 -12.93 18.22 -8.40
CA ARG A 328 -13.22 19.11 -7.27
C ARG A 328 -14.52 18.69 -6.57
N ARG A 329 -15.26 17.69 -7.08
CA ARG A 329 -16.21 16.90 -6.27
C ARG A 329 -15.41 15.99 -5.33
N ALA A 330 -14.69 16.62 -4.41
CA ALA A 330 -13.86 15.96 -3.43
C ALA A 330 -14.78 15.22 -2.47
N TYR A 331 -14.58 13.92 -2.32
CA TYR A 331 -14.89 13.33 -1.03
C TYR A 331 -14.15 14.17 0.03
N PRO A 332 -14.72 14.42 1.22
CA PRO A 332 -13.95 15.08 2.27
C PRO A 332 -12.63 14.33 2.44
N SER A 333 -11.53 15.08 2.66
CA SER A 333 -10.28 14.43 3.04
C SER A 333 -10.54 13.55 4.26
N LEU A 334 -9.78 12.47 4.43
CA LEU A 334 -10.00 11.60 5.58
C LEU A 334 -9.81 12.38 6.90
N ASN A 335 -8.91 13.35 6.90
CA ASN A 335 -8.75 14.35 7.95
C ASN A 335 -10.08 15.04 8.28
N GLN A 336 -10.78 15.56 7.28
CA GLN A 336 -12.07 16.21 7.47
C GLN A 336 -13.17 15.24 7.90
N GLU A 337 -13.24 14.04 7.29
CA GLU A 337 -14.21 12.99 7.63
C GLU A 337 -14.09 12.57 9.10
N LEU A 338 -12.87 12.48 9.63
CA LEU A 338 -12.58 12.05 11.00
C LEU A 338 -12.44 13.22 12.00
N GLY A 339 -12.65 14.46 11.56
CA GLY A 339 -12.49 15.64 12.42
C GLY A 339 -11.06 15.85 12.94
N ILE A 340 -10.04 15.36 12.23
CA ILE A 340 -8.63 15.49 12.59
C ILE A 340 -8.09 16.77 11.91
N PRO A 341 -7.67 17.80 12.67
CA PRO A 341 -7.23 19.06 12.09
C PRO A 341 -5.94 18.89 11.29
N TRP A 342 -5.80 19.76 10.29
CA TRP A 342 -4.58 19.87 9.49
C TRP A 342 -3.51 20.51 10.36
N ARG A 343 -2.31 19.92 10.42
CA ARG A 343 -1.25 20.37 11.34
C ARG A 343 -0.33 21.43 10.77
N PHE A 344 -0.62 22.01 9.61
CA PHE A 344 0.27 22.97 8.93
C PHE A 344 -0.47 24.11 8.23
#